data_AF-A0A4Y6I8R3-F1
#
_entry.id   AF-A0A4Y6I8R3-F1
#
_cell.length_a   1.000
_cell.length_b   1.000
_cell.length_c   1.000
_cell.angle_alpha   90.00
_cell.angle_beta   90.00
_cell.angle_gamma   90.00
#
_symmetry.space_group_name_H-M   'P 1'
#
loop_
_entity.id
_entity.type
_entity.pdbx_description
1 polymer ?
#
loop_
_entity_poly.entity_id
_entity_poly.type
_entity_poly.pdbx_seq_one_letter_code
_entity_poly.pdbx_strand_id
1 'polypeptide(L)'
;MAYISPITLAVRLEECIETTIDKLVINLCVKAGFLTEQDIKKRSCRYQWVLKLTQHCEDAIALEELVGGEPITPLTISNCDKIMAQKQKKAKTIVEVVAKEVIRAIPAYQG
;
A
#
# COMPACT_ATOMS: atom_id res chain seq x y z
N MET A 1 -3.54 33.06 1.84
CA MET A 1 -3.21 31.70 2.33
C MET A 1 -4.28 31.28 3.32
N ALA A 2 -4.93 30.14 3.13
CA ALA A 2 -5.94 29.65 4.08
C ALA A 2 -5.26 29.32 5.41
N TYR A 3 -5.80 29.82 6.53
CA TYR A 3 -5.35 29.44 7.85
C TYR A 3 -5.72 27.97 8.10
N ILE A 4 -4.71 27.11 8.29
CA ILE A 4 -4.92 25.71 8.68
C ILE A 4 -4.73 25.64 10.19
N SER A 5 -5.74 25.14 10.90
CA SER A 5 -5.66 25.04 12.36
C SER A 5 -4.56 24.07 12.80
N PRO A 6 -3.90 24.29 13.95
CA PRO A 6 -2.94 23.33 14.51
C PRO A 6 -3.52 21.92 14.69
N ILE A 7 -4.81 21.83 15.02
CA ILE A 7 -5.54 20.56 15.17
C ILE A 7 -5.60 19.84 13.81
N THR A 8 -5.92 20.54 12.73
CA THR A 8 -5.95 19.97 11.38
C THR A 8 -4.57 19.47 10.94
N LEU A 9 -3.49 20.17 11.32
CA LEU A 9 -2.13 19.72 11.02
C LEU A 9 -1.76 18.46 11.80
N ALA A 10 -2.16 18.37 13.08
CA ALA A 10 -1.94 17.19 13.91
C ALA A 10 -2.67 15.96 13.35
N VAL A 11 -3.95 16.10 13.01
CA VAL A 11 -4.76 15.02 12.41
C VAL A 11 -4.14 14.52 11.12
N ARG A 12 -3.72 15.42 10.22
CA ARG A 12 -3.06 15.03 8.97
C ARG A 12 -1.77 14.26 9.19
N LEU A 13 -0.98 14.67 10.18
CA LEU A 13 0.26 13.97 10.51
C LEU A 13 -0.02 12.57 11.07
N GLU A 14 -1.02 12.46 11.94
CA GLU A 14 -1.48 11.19 12.50
C GLU A 14 -1.99 10.24 11.41
N GLU A 15 -2.84 10.72 10.50
CA GLU A 15 -3.28 9.96 9.32
C GLU A 15 -2.09 9.46 8.48
N CYS A 16 -1.07 10.31 8.30
CA CYS A 16 0.12 9.93 7.56
C CYS A 16 0.93 8.85 8.25
N ILE A 17 1.04 8.89 9.58
CA ILE A 17 1.73 7.88 10.40
C ILE A 17 0.96 6.56 10.33
N GLU A 18 -0.34 6.60 10.58
CA GLU A 18 -1.18 5.40 10.70
C GLU A 18 -1.44 4.69 9.37
N THR A 19 -1.37 5.42 8.25
CA THR A 19 -1.55 4.83 6.93
C THR A 19 -0.31 4.04 6.53
N THR A 20 -0.43 2.71 6.50
CA THR A 20 0.61 1.81 6.00
C THR A 20 0.36 1.43 4.54
N ILE A 21 1.39 0.95 3.85
CA ILE A 21 1.27 0.44 2.48
C ILE A 21 0.32 -0.76 2.45
N ASP A 22 0.44 -1.69 3.41
CA ASP A 22 -0.51 -2.78 3.62
C ASP A 22 -1.97 -2.31 3.64
N LYS A 23 -2.30 -1.34 4.49
CA LYS A 23 -3.68 -0.81 4.60
C LYS A 23 -4.17 -0.27 3.26
N LEU A 24 -3.30 0.42 2.51
CA LEU A 24 -3.63 0.95 1.19
C LEU A 24 -3.84 -0.17 0.16
N VAL A 25 -2.98 -1.19 0.13
CA VAL A 25 -3.11 -2.34 -0.78
C VAL A 25 -4.40 -3.10 -0.50
N ILE A 26 -4.67 -3.43 0.77
CA ILE A 26 -5.91 -4.12 1.17
C ILE A 26 -7.13 -3.31 0.75
N ASN A 27 -7.16 -2.00 1.02
CA ASN A 27 -8.27 -1.13 0.60
C ASN A 27 -8.46 -1.11 -0.93
N LEU A 28 -7.37 -1.09 -1.70
CA LEU A 28 -7.43 -1.13 -3.16
C LEU A 28 -7.96 -2.48 -3.66
N CYS A 29 -7.52 -3.59 -3.07
CA CYS A 29 -8.04 -4.93 -3.39
C CYS A 29 -9.52 -5.10 -3.03
N VAL A 30 -9.98 -4.46 -1.95
CA VAL A 30 -11.42 -4.42 -1.60
C VAL A 30 -12.20 -3.60 -2.62
N LYS A 31 -11.71 -2.42 -2.98
CA LYS A 31 -12.34 -1.57 -4.01
C LYS A 31 -12.41 -2.26 -5.38
N ALA A 32 -11.42 -3.08 -5.71
CA ALA A 32 -11.41 -3.88 -6.94
C ALA A 32 -12.29 -5.15 -6.87
N GLY A 33 -12.91 -5.44 -5.72
CA GLY A 33 -13.73 -6.64 -5.52
C GLY A 33 -12.93 -7.94 -5.40
N PHE A 34 -11.60 -7.87 -5.34
CA PHE A 34 -10.76 -9.05 -5.15
C PHE A 34 -10.82 -9.58 -3.71
N LEU A 35 -10.85 -8.66 -2.74
CA LEU A 35 -11.07 -8.95 -1.32
C LEU A 35 -12.44 -8.43 -0.88
N THR A 36 -13.02 -9.08 0.13
CA THR A 36 -14.20 -8.60 0.84
C THR A 36 -13.87 -8.29 2.29
N GLU A 37 -14.72 -7.51 2.96
CA GLU A 37 -14.62 -7.30 4.42
C GLU A 37 -14.63 -8.61 5.21
N GLN A 38 -15.32 -9.64 4.69
CA GLN A 38 -15.35 -10.95 5.34
C GLN A 38 -14.03 -11.70 5.19
N ASP A 39 -13.32 -11.55 4.06
CA ASP A 39 -11.97 -12.10 3.87
C ASP A 39 -11.00 -11.54 4.91
N ILE A 40 -11.09 -10.23 5.17
CA ILE A 40 -10.27 -9.55 6.18
C ILE A 40 -10.61 -10.07 7.58
N LYS A 41 -11.89 -10.05 7.96
CA LYS A 41 -12.35 -10.50 9.29
C LYS A 41 -11.99 -11.95 9.59
N LYS A 42 -12.07 -12.84 8.60
CA LYS A 42 -11.75 -14.27 8.75
C LYS A 42 -10.27 -14.59 8.50
N ARG A 43 -9.45 -13.60 8.11
CA ARG A 43 -8.09 -13.79 7.60
C ARG A 43 -8.02 -14.93 6.57
N SER A 44 -8.88 -14.86 5.55
CA SER A 44 -8.97 -15.90 4.53
C SER A 44 -7.63 -16.14 3.81
N CYS A 45 -7.46 -17.30 3.17
CA CYS A 45 -6.25 -17.61 2.42
C CYS A 45 -5.94 -16.54 1.36
N ARG A 46 -6.96 -15.96 0.73
CA ARG A 46 -6.80 -14.87 -0.24
C ARG A 46 -6.24 -13.61 0.43
N TYR A 47 -6.78 -13.22 1.58
CA TYR A 47 -6.27 -12.09 2.36
C TYR A 47 -4.81 -12.31 2.81
N GLN A 48 -4.50 -13.50 3.34
CA GLN A 48 -3.14 -13.84 3.75
C GLN A 48 -2.16 -13.85 2.57
N TRP A 49 -2.60 -14.33 1.41
CA TRP A 49 -1.80 -14.31 0.19
C TRP A 49 -1.49 -12.88 -0.25
N VAL A 50 -2.47 -11.97 -0.24
CA VAL A 50 -2.24 -10.54 -0.53
C VAL A 50 -1.26 -9.92 0.44
N LEU A 51 -1.40 -10.16 1.75
CA LEU A 51 -0.46 -9.64 2.76
C LEU A 51 0.97 -10.14 2.49
N LYS A 52 1.13 -11.43 2.25
CA LYS A 52 2.45 -12.03 2.02
C LYS A 52 3.09 -11.51 0.73
N LEU A 53 2.31 -11.38 -0.34
CA LEU A 53 2.79 -10.80 -1.58
C LEU A 53 3.17 -9.32 -1.40
N THR A 54 2.37 -8.56 -0.64
CA THR A 54 2.66 -7.16 -0.30
C THR A 54 3.99 -7.04 0.43
N GLN A 55 4.22 -7.87 1.44
CA GLN A 55 5.48 -7.93 2.17
C GLN A 55 6.67 -8.21 1.24
N HIS A 56 6.56 -9.21 0.36
CA HIS A 56 7.63 -9.52 -0.60
C HIS A 56 7.91 -8.37 -1.57
N CYS A 57 6.88 -7.64 -2.00
CA CYS A 57 7.07 -6.46 -2.84
C CYS A 57 7.70 -5.29 -2.06
N GLU A 58 7.31 -5.06 -0.80
CA GLU A 58 7.94 -4.03 0.04
C GLU A 58 9.42 -4.34 0.28
N ASP A 59 9.78 -5.60 0.56
CA ASP A 59 11.16 -6.04 0.69
C ASP A 59 11.96 -5.80 -0.61
N ALA A 60 11.38 -6.12 -1.78
CA ALA A 60 12.02 -5.89 -3.06
C ALA A 60 12.22 -4.40 -3.36
N ILE A 61 11.21 -3.57 -3.11
CA ILE A 61 11.28 -2.11 -3.27
C ILE A 61 12.35 -1.52 -2.33
N ALA A 62 12.40 -1.98 -1.07
CA ALA A 62 13.40 -1.52 -0.12
C ALA A 62 14.82 -1.86 -0.58
N LEU A 63 15.04 -3.04 -1.17
CA LEU A 63 16.33 -3.41 -1.75
C LEU A 63 16.70 -2.49 -2.93
N GLU A 64 15.76 -2.16 -3.80
CA GLU A 64 15.98 -1.21 -4.92
C GLU A 64 16.32 0.20 -4.42
N GLU A 65 15.61 0.67 -3.38
CA GLU A 65 15.84 1.99 -2.78
C GLU A 65 17.18 2.09 -2.05
N LEU A 66 17.61 1.02 -1.36
CA LEU A 66 18.92 0.95 -0.70
C LEU A 66 20.08 1.05 -1.69
N VAL A 67 19.95 0.45 -2.88
CA VAL A 67 20.95 0.56 -3.95
C VAL A 67 21.00 2.00 -4.50
N GLY A 68 19.89 2.74 -4.45
CA GLY A 68 19.80 4.15 -4.84
C GLY A 68 20.43 5.13 -3.86
N GLY A 69 20.68 4.73 -2.61
CA GLY A 69 21.36 5.55 -1.60
C GLY A 69 20.57 6.75 -1.06
N GLU A 70 19.24 6.77 -1.20
CA GLU A 70 18.44 7.89 -0.66
C GLU A 70 18.38 7.85 0.88
N PRO A 71 18.65 8.97 1.58
CA PRO A 71 18.57 9.04 3.03
C PRO A 71 17.12 8.98 3.52
N ILE A 72 16.88 8.21 4.59
CA ILE A 72 15.59 8.15 5.29
C ILE A 72 15.28 9.55 5.84
N THR A 73 14.28 10.21 5.25
CA THR A 73 13.85 11.54 5.70
C THR A 73 12.78 11.38 6.79
N PRO A 74 12.97 11.96 7.99
CA PRO A 74 11.96 11.90 9.03
C PRO A 74 10.67 12.60 8.56
N LEU A 75 9.52 12.07 8.99
CA LEU A 75 8.22 12.66 8.70
C LEU A 75 8.08 14.02 9.38
N THR A 76 7.68 15.02 8.60
CA THR A 76 7.38 16.38 9.02
C THR A 76 6.06 16.82 8.37
N ILE A 77 5.46 17.89 8.90
CA ILE A 77 4.25 18.48 8.29
C ILE A 77 4.50 18.86 6.83
N SER A 78 5.69 19.36 6.50
CA SER A 78 6.02 19.83 5.14
C SER A 78 6.25 18.70 4.13
N ASN A 79 6.63 17.50 4.58
CA ASN A 79 6.85 16.35 3.69
C ASN A 79 5.77 15.26 3.79
N CYS A 80 4.80 15.42 4.69
CA CYS A 80 3.66 14.52 4.90
C CYS A 80 2.95 14.16 3.59
N ASP A 81 2.59 15.16 2.77
CA ASP A 81 1.90 14.93 1.50
C ASP A 81 2.76 14.14 0.50
N LYS A 82 4.06 14.41 0.47
CA LYS A 82 5.02 13.68 -0.37
C LYS A 82 5.13 12.23 0.07
N ILE A 83 5.24 11.98 1.38
CA ILE A 83 5.32 10.63 1.95
C ILE A 83 4.03 9.86 1.67
N MET A 84 2.86 10.49 1.85
CA MET A 84 1.58 9.86 1.50
C MET A 84 1.47 9.52 0.03
N ALA A 85 1.89 10.43 -0.87
CA ALA A 85 1.92 10.16 -2.30
C ALA A 85 2.86 8.99 -2.64
N GLN A 86 4.01 8.89 -1.98
CA GLN A 86 4.94 7.76 -2.13
C GLN A 86 4.30 6.44 -1.65
N LYS A 87 3.66 6.42 -0.47
CA LYS A 87 2.92 5.25 0.03
C LYS A 87 1.83 4.80 -0.95
N GLN A 88 1.05 5.75 -1.48
CA GLN A 88 0.02 5.47 -2.49
C GLN A 88 0.61 4.94 -3.79
N LYS A 89 1.73 5.48 -4.25
CA LYS A 89 2.43 5.00 -5.45
C LYS A 89 2.90 3.56 -5.25
N LYS A 90 3.59 3.27 -4.14
CA LYS A 90 4.03 1.90 -3.79
C LYS A 90 2.84 0.94 -3.73
N ALA A 91 1.76 1.30 -3.04
CA ALA A 91 0.56 0.48 -2.96
C ALA A 91 -0.06 0.17 -4.34
N LYS A 92 -0.12 1.15 -5.26
CA LYS A 92 -0.59 0.92 -6.63
C LYS A 92 0.29 -0.06 -7.39
N THR A 93 1.62 0.11 -7.30
CA THR A 93 2.58 -0.81 -7.93
C THR A 93 2.40 -2.24 -7.42
N ILE A 94 2.20 -2.42 -6.11
CA ILE A 94 1.95 -3.75 -5.54
C ILE A 94 0.64 -4.35 -6.05
N VAL A 95 -0.43 -3.56 -6.15
CA VAL A 95 -1.72 -4.03 -6.69
C VAL A 95 -1.61 -4.45 -8.16
N GLU A 96 -0.76 -3.81 -8.96
CA GLU A 96 -0.46 -4.26 -10.32
C GLU A 96 0.22 -5.63 -10.34
N VAL A 97 1.12 -5.91 -9.38
CA VAL A 97 1.72 -7.24 -9.22
C VAL A 97 0.67 -8.26 -8.82
N VAL A 98 -0.19 -7.94 -7.85
CA VAL A 98 -1.33 -8.78 -7.45
C VAL A 98 -2.18 -9.16 -8.67
N ALA A 99 -2.57 -8.18 -9.48
CA ALA A 99 -3.39 -8.42 -10.67
C ALA A 99 -2.69 -9.32 -11.69
N LYS A 100 -1.39 -9.10 -11.94
CA LYS A 100 -0.60 -9.94 -12.86
C LYS A 100 -0.52 -11.39 -12.38
N GLU A 101 -0.27 -11.60 -11.09
CA GLU A 101 -0.20 -12.96 -10.52
C GLU A 101 -1.54 -13.67 -10.54
N VAL A 102 -2.65 -12.95 -10.30
CA VAL A 102 -4.00 -13.51 -10.46
C VAL A 102 -4.24 -13.96 -11.89
N ILE A 103 -3.89 -13.15 -12.89
CA ILE A 103 -4.04 -13.51 -14.31
C ILE A 103 -3.17 -14.73 -14.68
N ARG A 104 -1.92 -14.77 -14.20
CA ARG A 104 -0.99 -15.89 -14.42
C ARG A 104 -1.49 -17.22 -13.84
N ALA A 105 -2.24 -17.16 -12.74
CA ALA A 105 -2.81 -18.34 -12.09
C ALA A 105 -4.04 -18.91 -12.82
N ILE A 106 -4.61 -18.18 -13.79
CA ILE A 106 -5.74 -18.68 -14.58
C ILE A 106 -5.22 -19.77 -15.53
N PRO A 107 -5.71 -21.01 -15.45
CA PRO A 107 -5.31 -22.06 -16.37
C PRO A 107 -5.67 -21.66 -17.80
N ALA A 108 -4.79 -21.95 -18.75
CA ALA A 108 -5.10 -21.75 -20.17
C ALA A 108 -6.34 -22.58 -20.53
N TYR A 109 -7.30 -21.95 -21.20
CA TYR A 109 -8.51 -22.63 -21.66
C TYR A 109 -8.13 -23.82 -22.56
N GLN A 110 -8.31 -25.03 -22.04
CA GLN A 110 -8.22 -26.26 -22.82
C GLN A 110 -9.61 -26.48 -23.43
N GLY A 111 -9.81 -25.94 -24.63
CA GLY A 111 -11.02 -26.17 -25.41
C GLY A 111 -11.18 -27.63 -25.80
#